data_AF-A0AAW2XSX9-F1
#
_entry.id   AF-A0AAW2XSX9-F1
#
_cell.length_a   1.000
_cell.length_b   1.000
_cell.length_c   1.000
_cell.angle_alpha   90.00
_cell.angle_beta   90.00
_cell.angle_gamma   90.00
#
_symmetry.space_group_name_H-M   'P 1'
#
loop_
_entity.id
_entity.type
_entity.pdbx_description
1 polymer ?
#
loop_
_entity_poly.entity_id
_entity_poly.type
_entity_poly.pdbx_seq_one_letter_code
_entity_poly.pdbx_strand_id
1 'polypeptide(L)'
;MGDISISNGHHHAAAAVGVQRKSCWYEEEIEENLRWCFALKRAELERREEVYDVIIGDLADPIEGGPCYQLYTKSFYEFVVKPRLNLQGGIFVTQAGPAGIFSHTEVFSCIYNTLRQVFKYVVPYSAHIPSYADTWGWVMASDSPLTLTADELDLRIKQRIKGENRYLDGKTFTSSSTLSKAVRKSLDNEDTRLPEGNAQGSFMGMGALTSSSTEHYKSTGVLLLSKKLK
;
A
#
# COMPACT_ATOMS: atom_id res chain seq x y z
N MET A 1 66.57 -27.44 -4.60
CA MET A 1 66.98 -27.01 -3.24
C MET A 1 66.30 -25.68 -2.98
N GLY A 2 65.39 -25.66 -1.99
CA GLY A 2 64.84 -24.46 -1.33
C GLY A 2 64.05 -23.48 -2.20
N ASP A 3 63.10 -22.69 -1.72
CA ASP A 3 62.54 -22.55 -0.38
C ASP A 3 61.20 -21.82 -0.47
N ILE A 4 60.34 -22.11 0.50
CA ILE A 4 59.17 -21.32 0.86
C ILE A 4 59.68 -20.01 1.48
N SER A 5 59.13 -18.86 1.07
CA SER A 5 59.19 -17.64 1.88
C SER A 5 57.80 -17.03 2.03
N ILE A 6 57.42 -16.85 3.30
CA ILE A 6 56.29 -16.03 3.75
C ILE A 6 56.86 -14.64 4.01
N SER A 7 56.23 -13.59 3.48
CA SER A 7 56.39 -12.23 4.01
C SER A 7 55.04 -11.53 4.11
N ASN A 8 54.77 -10.98 5.30
CA ASN A 8 53.68 -10.06 5.59
C ASN A 8 54.17 -8.63 5.36
N GLY A 9 53.34 -7.77 4.75
CA GLY A 9 53.60 -6.33 4.77
C GLY A 9 52.78 -5.47 3.80
N HIS A 10 51.71 -4.89 4.35
CA HIS A 10 51.11 -3.58 4.03
C HIS A 10 50.27 -3.31 2.77
N HIS A 11 48.99 -3.01 3.07
CA HIS A 11 48.11 -1.98 2.51
C HIS A 11 48.18 -1.68 1.01
N HIS A 12 47.14 -2.13 0.29
CA HIS A 12 46.28 -1.22 -0.48
C HIS A 12 44.86 -1.80 -0.50
N ALA A 13 43.91 -1.07 0.11
CA ALA A 13 42.50 -1.38 0.02
C ALA A 13 42.01 -1.04 -1.39
N ALA A 14 41.84 -2.06 -2.24
CA ALA A 14 41.08 -1.92 -3.47
C ALA A 14 39.59 -1.94 -3.10
N ALA A 15 38.94 -0.79 -3.24
CA ALA A 15 37.51 -0.62 -3.04
C ALA A 15 36.73 -1.59 -3.96
N ALA A 16 35.96 -2.49 -3.35
CA ALA A 16 34.94 -3.25 -4.06
C ALA A 16 33.87 -2.27 -4.55
N VAL A 17 33.89 -1.98 -5.86
CA VAL A 17 32.86 -1.21 -6.54
C VAL A 17 31.55 -1.97 -6.37
N GLY A 18 30.65 -1.39 -5.57
CA GLY A 18 29.34 -1.94 -5.30
C GLY A 18 28.57 -2.17 -6.60
N VAL A 19 28.11 -3.39 -6.80
CA VAL A 19 27.12 -3.70 -7.83
C VAL A 19 25.85 -2.97 -7.44
N GLN A 20 25.61 -1.82 -8.07
CA GLN A 20 24.39 -1.05 -7.93
C GLN A 20 23.25 -1.91 -8.47
N ARG A 21 22.44 -2.43 -7.55
CA ARG A 21 21.29 -3.29 -7.86
C ARG A 21 20.32 -2.48 -8.73
N LYS A 22 20.26 -2.79 -10.03
CA LYS A 22 19.40 -2.11 -11.01
C LYS A 22 17.96 -2.04 -10.49
N SER A 23 17.40 -0.83 -10.47
CA SER A 23 16.00 -0.56 -10.17
C SER A 23 15.11 -1.24 -11.22
N CYS A 24 14.31 -2.22 -10.81
CA CYS A 24 13.22 -2.75 -11.64
C CYS A 24 12.00 -1.86 -11.40
N TRP A 25 11.93 -0.77 -12.15
CA TRP A 25 10.75 0.07 -12.23
C TRP A 25 10.17 -0.10 -13.63
N TYR A 26 8.88 -0.36 -13.67
CA TYR A 26 8.11 -0.48 -14.90
C TYR A 26 6.95 0.50 -14.79
N GLU A 27 6.89 1.45 -15.72
CA GLU A 27 5.74 2.31 -15.92
C GLU A 27 5.23 2.09 -17.33
N GLU A 28 3.91 1.99 -17.43
CA GLU A 28 3.21 1.91 -18.69
C GLU A 28 2.01 2.85 -18.62
N GLU A 29 1.88 3.70 -19.63
CA GLU A 29 0.66 4.46 -19.84
C GLU A 29 -0.35 3.50 -20.48
N ILE A 30 -1.38 3.11 -19.72
CA ILE A 30 -2.38 2.15 -20.19
C ILE A 30 -3.36 2.85 -21.13
N GLU A 31 -3.81 4.05 -20.73
CA GLU A 31 -4.74 4.87 -21.49
C GLU A 31 -4.44 6.36 -21.24
N GLU A 32 -5.02 7.24 -22.05
CA GLU A 32 -4.88 8.69 -21.87
C GLU A 32 -5.30 9.09 -20.45
N ASN A 33 -4.35 9.58 -19.64
CA ASN A 33 -4.52 9.96 -18.22
C ASN A 33 -4.60 8.82 -17.18
N LEU A 34 -4.36 7.56 -17.57
CA LEU A 34 -4.23 6.41 -16.68
C LEU A 34 -2.82 5.83 -16.75
N ARG A 35 -2.10 5.87 -15.63
CA ARG A 35 -0.73 5.37 -15.54
C ARG A 35 -0.65 4.20 -14.58
N TRP A 36 0.03 3.17 -15.04
CA TRP A 36 0.40 2.02 -14.23
C TRP A 36 1.81 2.20 -13.73
N CYS A 37 2.00 2.17 -12.42
CA CYS A 37 3.31 2.29 -11.81
C CYS A 37 3.60 1.03 -10.99
N PHE A 38 4.57 0.25 -11.47
CA PHE A 38 5.15 -0.84 -10.69
C PHE A 38 6.22 -0.27 -9.75
N ALA A 39 5.77 0.36 -8.68
CA ALA A 39 6.62 1.04 -7.73
C ALA A 39 7.01 0.10 -6.59
N LEU A 40 8.08 -0.66 -6.79
CA LEU A 40 8.68 -1.47 -5.72
C LEU A 40 9.32 -0.63 -4.59
N LYS A 41 9.39 0.71 -4.70
CA LYS A 41 10.03 1.56 -3.69
C LYS A 41 9.39 2.95 -3.55
N ARG A 42 9.06 3.28 -2.28
CA ARG A 42 8.74 4.62 -1.74
C ARG A 42 9.51 5.77 -2.39
N ALA A 43 10.82 5.58 -2.61
CA ALA A 43 11.74 6.58 -3.14
C ALA A 43 11.34 7.18 -4.51
N GLU A 44 10.54 6.47 -5.32
CA GLU A 44 10.20 6.96 -6.65
C GLU A 44 9.02 7.93 -6.64
N LEU A 45 7.99 7.63 -5.85
CA LEU A 45 6.89 8.56 -5.64
C LEU A 45 7.36 9.83 -4.88
N GLU A 46 8.37 9.68 -4.03
CA GLU A 46 9.06 10.80 -3.36
C GLU A 46 9.73 11.76 -4.35
N ARG A 47 10.31 11.26 -5.45
CA ARG A 47 11.06 12.07 -6.42
C ARG A 47 10.22 12.80 -7.45
N ARG A 48 8.94 12.42 -7.58
CA ARG A 48 8.06 13.01 -8.60
C ARG A 48 7.66 14.42 -8.24
N GLU A 49 7.03 15.13 -9.17
CA GLU A 49 6.34 16.39 -8.88
C GLU A 49 4.87 16.33 -9.33
N GLU A 50 4.50 15.27 -10.05
CA GLU A 50 3.15 15.13 -10.58
C GLU A 50 2.12 14.89 -9.48
N VAL A 51 0.93 15.40 -9.74
CA VAL A 51 -0.25 15.30 -8.88
C VAL A 51 -1.33 14.47 -9.60
N TYR A 52 -2.09 13.72 -8.82
CA TYR A 52 -3.07 12.74 -9.28
C TYR A 52 -4.43 12.98 -8.62
N ASP A 53 -5.51 12.76 -9.36
CA ASP A 53 -6.87 12.78 -8.82
C ASP A 53 -7.14 11.54 -7.97
N VAL A 54 -6.58 10.39 -8.38
CA VAL A 54 -6.71 9.12 -7.63
C VAL A 54 -5.37 8.40 -7.58
N ILE A 55 -5.04 7.89 -6.39
CA ILE A 55 -3.94 6.95 -6.14
C ILE A 55 -4.53 5.68 -5.53
N ILE A 56 -4.25 4.51 -6.13
CA ILE A 56 -4.73 3.21 -5.66
C ILE A 56 -3.54 2.37 -5.18
N GLY A 57 -3.53 2.01 -3.91
CA GLY A 57 -2.62 1.05 -3.29
C GLY A 57 -3.13 -0.37 -3.43
N ASP A 58 -2.60 -1.11 -4.39
CA ASP A 58 -2.84 -2.55 -4.55
C ASP A 58 -1.56 -3.31 -4.17
N LEU A 59 -1.25 -3.30 -2.87
CA LEU A 59 -0.03 -3.85 -2.30
C LEU A 59 -0.36 -5.04 -1.41
N ALA A 60 0.56 -5.99 -1.24
CA ALA A 60 0.40 -7.05 -0.25
C ALA A 60 0.28 -6.48 1.18
N ASP A 61 -0.31 -7.25 2.10
CA ASP A 61 -0.53 -6.84 3.48
C ASP A 61 0.78 -6.42 4.19
N PRO A 62 0.73 -5.41 5.08
CA PRO A 62 1.91 -4.90 5.77
C PRO A 62 2.37 -5.84 6.89
N ILE A 63 3.07 -6.91 6.52
CA ILE A 63 3.76 -7.80 7.46
C ILE A 63 5.09 -7.17 7.88
N GLU A 64 5.42 -7.20 9.16
CA GLU A 64 6.70 -6.67 9.68
C GLU A 64 7.90 -7.31 8.96
N GLY A 65 8.85 -6.48 8.51
CA GLY A 65 9.99 -6.92 7.69
C GLY A 65 9.65 -7.26 6.24
N GLY A 66 8.37 -7.24 5.86
CA GLY A 66 7.88 -7.46 4.51
C GLY A 66 8.16 -6.28 3.56
N PRO A 67 8.17 -6.51 2.23
CA PRO A 67 8.54 -5.50 1.26
C PRO A 67 7.54 -4.35 1.13
N CYS A 68 6.27 -4.57 1.49
CA CYS A 68 5.21 -3.55 1.40
C CYS A 68 5.03 -2.76 2.69
N TYR A 69 5.64 -3.17 3.80
CA TYR A 69 5.41 -2.57 5.12
C TYR A 69 5.61 -1.06 5.15
N GLN A 70 6.71 -0.58 4.55
CA GLN A 70 7.07 0.84 4.49
C GLN A 70 6.10 1.69 3.65
N LEU A 71 5.20 1.06 2.89
CA LEU A 71 4.19 1.70 2.04
C LEU A 71 2.82 1.83 2.76
N TYR A 72 2.75 1.43 4.03
CA TYR A 72 1.57 1.60 4.87
C TYR A 72 1.83 2.45 6.12
N THR A 73 3.03 3.03 6.26
CA THR A 73 3.36 3.86 7.43
C THR A 73 2.76 5.27 7.33
N LYS A 74 2.62 5.94 8.49
CA LYS A 74 2.14 7.31 8.55
C LYS A 74 3.00 8.24 7.69
N SER A 75 4.33 8.13 7.77
CA SER A 75 5.24 8.99 7.00
C SER A 75 5.10 8.79 5.50
N PHE A 76 4.85 7.55 5.04
CA PHE A 76 4.58 7.30 3.63
C PHE A 76 3.30 8.02 3.19
N TYR A 77 2.20 7.87 3.93
CA TYR A 77 0.97 8.57 3.57
C TYR A 77 1.12 10.10 3.64
N GLU A 78 1.77 10.63 4.67
CA GLU A 78 1.86 12.06 4.94
C GLU A 78 2.82 12.80 4.00
N PHE A 79 3.99 12.23 3.72
CA PHE A 79 5.04 12.90 2.96
C PHE A 79 5.18 12.40 1.52
N VAL A 80 4.57 11.26 1.19
CA VAL A 80 4.73 10.64 -0.12
C VAL A 80 3.41 10.60 -0.88
N VAL A 81 2.34 10.05 -0.29
CA VAL A 81 1.05 9.94 -0.99
C VAL A 81 0.31 11.26 -1.02
N LYS A 82 0.12 11.89 0.15
CA LYS A 82 -0.72 13.09 0.29
C LYS A 82 -0.24 14.27 -0.56
N PRO A 83 1.07 14.59 -0.68
CA PRO A 83 1.55 15.66 -1.56
C PRO A 83 1.36 15.39 -3.05
N ARG A 84 1.08 14.14 -3.44
CA ARG A 84 0.83 13.70 -4.82
C ARG A 84 -0.65 13.63 -5.16
N LEU A 85 -1.54 13.91 -4.22
CA LEU A 85 -2.98 13.98 -4.46
C LEU A 85 -3.40 15.40 -4.80
N ASN A 86 -4.37 15.51 -5.69
CA ASN A 86 -4.99 16.78 -6.03
C ASN A 86 -5.62 17.39 -4.78
N LEU A 87 -5.25 18.65 -4.47
CA LEU A 87 -5.78 19.37 -3.31
C LEU A 87 -7.31 19.55 -3.39
N GLN A 88 -7.85 19.58 -4.61
CA GLN A 88 -9.28 19.72 -4.88
C GLN A 88 -9.89 18.36 -5.21
N GLY A 89 -10.10 17.53 -4.19
CA GLY A 89 -10.83 16.26 -4.34
C GLY A 89 -10.00 15.04 -4.66
N GLY A 90 -8.67 15.08 -4.45
CA GLY A 90 -7.81 13.90 -4.60
C GLY A 90 -8.19 12.79 -3.61
N ILE A 91 -8.21 11.55 -4.08
CA ILE A 91 -8.62 10.37 -3.31
C ILE A 91 -7.49 9.34 -3.30
N PHE A 92 -7.12 8.86 -2.11
CA PHE A 92 -6.34 7.65 -1.96
C PHE A 92 -7.27 6.49 -1.60
N VAL A 93 -7.02 5.32 -2.17
CA VAL A 93 -7.69 4.08 -1.77
C VAL A 93 -6.66 2.97 -1.69
N THR A 94 -6.75 2.11 -0.68
CA THR A 94 -5.90 0.93 -0.58
C THR A 94 -6.72 -0.30 -0.23
N GLN A 95 -6.31 -1.45 -0.75
CA GLN A 95 -6.66 -2.73 -0.13
C GLN A 95 -6.11 -2.73 1.30
N ALA A 96 -6.85 -3.29 2.25
CA ALA A 96 -6.55 -3.19 3.67
C ALA A 96 -6.69 -4.53 4.40
N GLY A 97 -6.49 -5.64 3.70
CA GLY A 97 -6.43 -6.98 4.28
C GLY A 97 -7.77 -7.57 4.72
N PRO A 98 -7.75 -8.65 5.51
CA PRO A 98 -8.95 -9.27 6.08
C PRO A 98 -9.75 -8.27 6.92
N ALA A 99 -11.09 -8.28 6.76
CA ALA A 99 -12.03 -7.44 7.48
C ALA A 99 -13.18 -8.25 8.11
N GLY A 100 -12.94 -9.55 8.35
CA GLY A 100 -13.86 -10.43 9.04
C GLY A 100 -14.01 -10.05 10.52
N ILE A 101 -15.02 -10.64 11.17
CA ILE A 101 -15.40 -10.29 12.55
C ILE A 101 -14.26 -10.42 13.56
N PHE A 102 -13.28 -11.30 13.30
CA PHE A 102 -12.07 -11.48 14.11
C PHE A 102 -10.80 -11.06 13.36
N SER A 103 -10.71 -11.34 12.06
CA SER A 103 -9.51 -11.08 11.25
C SER A 103 -9.26 -9.59 10.97
N HIS A 104 -10.26 -8.71 11.16
CA HIS A 104 -10.09 -7.26 10.96
C HIS A 104 -9.03 -6.60 11.85
N THR A 105 -8.65 -7.23 12.97
CA THR A 105 -7.61 -6.71 13.87
C THR A 105 -6.20 -7.05 13.39
N GLU A 106 -6.04 -7.85 12.34
CA GLU A 106 -4.72 -8.23 11.82
C GLU A 106 -4.01 -7.05 11.16
N VAL A 107 -4.70 -6.37 10.23
CA VAL A 107 -4.15 -5.19 9.52
C VAL A 107 -5.20 -4.11 9.20
N PHE A 108 -6.47 -4.48 9.00
CA PHE A 108 -7.52 -3.55 8.55
C PHE A 108 -7.75 -2.38 9.52
N SER A 109 -7.84 -2.67 10.82
CA SER A 109 -7.98 -1.64 11.86
C SER A 109 -6.77 -0.70 11.90
N CYS A 110 -5.56 -1.26 11.86
CA CYS A 110 -4.31 -0.50 11.90
C CYS A 110 -4.12 0.41 10.67
N ILE A 111 -4.44 -0.08 9.46
CA ILE A 111 -4.40 0.70 8.22
C ILE A 111 -5.40 1.86 8.29
N TYR A 112 -6.64 1.59 8.72
CA TYR A 112 -7.66 2.62 8.93
C TYR A 112 -7.18 3.70 9.91
N ASN A 113 -6.65 3.31 11.07
CA ASN A 113 -6.18 4.25 12.08
C ASN A 113 -4.96 5.06 11.61
N THR A 114 -4.07 4.44 10.83
CA THR A 114 -2.89 5.12 10.27
C THR A 114 -3.31 6.18 9.26
N LEU A 115 -4.27 5.89 8.37
CA LEU A 115 -4.83 6.87 7.42
C LEU A 115 -5.59 8.00 8.13
N ARG A 116 -6.32 7.71 9.22
CA ARG A 116 -7.04 8.73 10.01
C ARG A 116 -6.17 9.81 10.62
N GLN A 117 -4.89 9.53 10.80
CA GLN A 117 -3.93 10.52 11.31
C GLN A 117 -3.38 11.45 10.24
N VAL A 118 -3.62 11.13 8.97
CA VAL A 118 -3.04 11.85 7.84
C VAL A 118 -4.12 12.58 7.04
N PHE A 119 -5.30 11.98 6.88
CA PHE A 119 -6.39 12.52 6.06
C PHE A 119 -7.60 12.94 6.91
N LYS A 120 -8.28 14.00 6.47
CA LYS A 120 -9.46 14.53 7.18
C LYS A 120 -10.67 13.59 7.13
N TYR A 121 -10.90 12.93 5.99
CA TYR A 121 -12.01 12.01 5.77
C TYR A 121 -11.46 10.63 5.41
N VAL A 122 -11.85 9.61 6.17
CA VAL A 122 -11.43 8.22 5.96
C VAL A 122 -12.66 7.32 6.04
N VAL A 123 -12.90 6.54 4.98
CA VAL A 123 -14.07 5.67 4.83
C VAL A 123 -13.61 4.23 4.66
N PRO A 124 -13.72 3.39 5.70
CA PRO A 124 -13.46 1.96 5.60
C PRO A 124 -14.70 1.26 5.00
N TYR A 125 -14.48 0.27 4.14
CA TYR A 125 -15.55 -0.54 3.57
C TYR A 125 -15.07 -1.95 3.32
N SER A 126 -16.00 -2.91 3.28
CA SER A 126 -15.66 -4.31 3.11
C SER A 126 -16.68 -5.09 2.30
N ALA A 127 -16.23 -6.23 1.75
CA ALA A 127 -17.06 -7.14 0.97
C ALA A 127 -16.57 -8.58 1.15
N HIS A 128 -17.48 -9.54 1.08
CA HIS A 128 -17.11 -10.95 1.09
C HIS A 128 -16.51 -11.37 -0.26
N ILE A 129 -15.32 -11.98 -0.23
CA ILE A 129 -14.66 -12.50 -1.42
C ILE A 129 -14.60 -14.04 -1.28
N PRO A 130 -15.46 -14.80 -1.99
CA PRO A 130 -15.60 -16.24 -1.76
C PRO A 130 -14.30 -17.04 -1.86
N SER A 131 -13.42 -16.70 -2.80
CA SER A 131 -12.13 -17.38 -2.98
C SER A 131 -11.14 -17.12 -1.85
N TYR A 132 -11.35 -16.06 -1.05
CA TYR A 132 -10.52 -15.75 0.11
C TYR A 132 -11.07 -16.38 1.38
N ALA A 133 -12.28 -16.97 1.32
CA ALA A 133 -13.00 -17.53 2.46
C ALA A 133 -13.17 -16.53 3.63
N ASP A 134 -13.14 -15.23 3.35
CA ASP A 134 -13.32 -14.17 4.34
C ASP A 134 -13.88 -12.88 3.70
N THR A 135 -14.24 -11.93 4.56
CA THR A 135 -14.49 -10.54 4.20
C THR A 135 -13.16 -9.83 3.98
N TRP A 136 -13.03 -9.10 2.87
CA TRP A 136 -11.87 -8.28 2.55
C TRP A 136 -12.19 -6.80 2.72
N GLY A 137 -11.20 -6.04 3.20
CA GLY A 137 -11.33 -4.63 3.52
C GLY A 137 -10.60 -3.73 2.54
N TRP A 138 -11.14 -2.52 2.39
CA TRP A 138 -10.50 -1.40 1.72
C TRP A 138 -10.74 -0.12 2.53
N VAL A 139 -9.84 0.85 2.38
CA VAL A 139 -9.98 2.15 3.03
C VAL A 139 -9.77 3.26 1.99
N MET A 140 -10.75 4.15 1.87
CA MET A 140 -10.61 5.40 1.13
C MET A 140 -10.22 6.54 2.07
N ALA A 141 -9.40 7.46 1.59
CA ALA A 141 -8.96 8.63 2.34
C ALA A 141 -8.86 9.86 1.44
N SER A 142 -9.29 11.02 1.96
CA SER A 142 -9.21 12.32 1.27
C SER A 142 -9.25 13.46 2.29
N ASP A 143 -8.75 14.63 1.89
CA ASP A 143 -8.99 15.88 2.61
C ASP A 143 -10.29 16.59 2.16
N SER A 144 -10.93 16.10 1.11
CA SER A 144 -12.27 16.51 0.66
C SER A 144 -13.34 15.51 1.12
N PRO A 145 -14.59 15.96 1.38
CA PRO A 145 -15.66 15.07 1.84
C PRO A 145 -15.91 13.91 0.88
N LEU A 146 -15.97 12.69 1.42
CA LEU A 146 -16.31 11.46 0.71
C LEU A 146 -17.79 11.10 0.93
N THR A 147 -18.68 12.01 0.54
CA THR A 147 -20.13 11.89 0.76
C THR A 147 -20.85 11.76 -0.57
N LEU A 148 -21.40 10.58 -0.87
CA LEU A 148 -22.31 10.34 -1.98
C LEU A 148 -23.47 9.50 -1.48
N THR A 149 -24.67 9.82 -1.94
CA THR A 149 -25.83 8.94 -1.80
C THR A 149 -25.73 7.78 -2.79
N ALA A 150 -26.47 6.70 -2.52
CA ALA A 150 -26.56 5.56 -3.43
C ALA A 150 -27.00 6.00 -4.85
N ASP A 151 -28.03 6.85 -4.94
CA ASP A 151 -28.57 7.31 -6.22
C ASP A 151 -27.57 8.20 -7.00
N GLU A 152 -26.81 9.05 -6.30
CA GLU A 152 -25.74 9.84 -6.93
C GLU A 152 -24.60 8.96 -7.45
N LEU A 153 -24.26 7.89 -6.71
CA LEU A 153 -23.26 6.93 -7.14
C LEU A 153 -23.72 6.17 -8.38
N ASP A 154 -24.96 5.69 -8.41
CA ASP A 154 -25.56 5.03 -9.57
C ASP A 154 -25.60 5.95 -10.80
N LEU A 155 -25.96 7.22 -10.60
CA LEU A 155 -25.94 8.22 -11.67
C LEU A 155 -24.54 8.40 -12.24
N ARG A 156 -23.52 8.51 -11.38
CA ARG A 156 -22.12 8.66 -11.81
C ARG A 156 -21.60 7.40 -12.51
N ILE A 157 -21.93 6.21 -12.03
CA ILE A 157 -21.59 4.94 -12.67
C ILE A 157 -22.16 4.93 -14.09
N LYS A 158 -23.44 5.22 -14.25
CA LYS A 158 -24.11 5.27 -15.55
C LYS A 158 -23.48 6.28 -16.52
N GLN A 159 -23.01 7.41 -16.00
CA GLN A 159 -22.39 8.47 -16.81
C GLN A 159 -20.95 8.17 -17.22
N ARG A 160 -20.20 7.41 -16.40
CA ARG A 160 -18.73 7.32 -16.49
C ARG A 160 -18.20 5.92 -16.80
N ILE A 161 -18.95 4.87 -16.47
CA ILE A 161 -18.54 3.48 -16.64
C ILE A 161 -19.30 2.89 -17.82
N LYS A 162 -18.55 2.32 -18.77
CA LYS A 162 -19.14 1.60 -19.91
C LYS A 162 -19.59 0.21 -19.47
N GLY A 163 -20.82 -0.16 -19.81
CA GLY A 163 -21.40 -1.45 -19.43
C GLY A 163 -22.00 -1.43 -18.02
N GLU A 164 -22.29 -2.62 -17.50
CA GLU A 164 -22.91 -2.81 -16.19
C GLU A 164 -21.90 -3.46 -15.23
N ASN A 165 -21.76 -2.89 -14.03
CA ASN A 165 -20.96 -3.49 -12.97
C ASN A 165 -21.61 -4.80 -12.51
N ARG A 166 -20.80 -5.85 -12.35
CA ARG A 166 -21.29 -7.16 -11.91
C ARG A 166 -21.53 -7.28 -10.40
N TYR A 167 -20.90 -6.40 -9.62
CA TYR A 167 -20.94 -6.45 -8.15
C TYR A 167 -21.40 -5.12 -7.54
N LEU A 168 -20.86 -3.99 -8.02
CA LEU A 168 -21.00 -2.71 -7.34
C LEU A 168 -22.08 -1.80 -7.96
N ASP A 169 -23.11 -1.51 -7.17
CA ASP A 169 -24.04 -0.39 -7.33
C ASP A 169 -24.02 0.53 -6.08
N GLY A 170 -24.83 1.60 -6.10
CA GLY A 170 -24.91 2.59 -5.03
C GLY A 170 -25.31 2.01 -3.68
N LYS A 171 -26.28 1.09 -3.68
CA LYS A 171 -26.76 0.41 -2.47
C LYS A 171 -25.71 -0.54 -1.91
N THR A 172 -25.02 -1.26 -2.78
CA THR A 172 -23.94 -2.18 -2.42
C THR A 172 -22.80 -1.43 -1.77
N PHE A 173 -22.36 -0.30 -2.32
CA PHE A 173 -21.32 0.52 -1.69
C PHE A 173 -21.76 1.07 -0.32
N THR A 174 -23.01 1.53 -0.21
CA THR A 174 -23.59 2.01 1.07
C THR A 174 -23.61 0.88 2.11
N SER A 175 -23.96 -0.35 1.69
CA SER A 175 -23.93 -1.53 2.54
C SER A 175 -22.50 -1.89 2.96
N SER A 176 -21.56 -1.92 2.02
CA SER A 176 -20.15 -2.25 2.26
C SER A 176 -19.45 -1.28 3.21
N SER A 177 -19.82 0.00 3.20
CA SER A 177 -19.30 1.01 4.14
C SER A 177 -20.02 1.03 5.48
N THR A 178 -21.10 0.25 5.63
CA THR A 178 -21.83 0.08 6.90
C THR A 178 -21.33 -1.15 7.65
N LEU A 179 -20.19 -0.99 8.34
CA LEU A 179 -19.56 -2.10 9.06
C LEU A 179 -20.36 -2.56 10.29
N SER A 180 -20.16 -3.82 10.68
CA SER A 180 -20.80 -4.40 11.87
C SER A 180 -20.42 -3.66 13.15
N LYS A 181 -21.24 -3.78 14.20
CA LYS A 181 -21.01 -3.08 15.49
C LYS A 181 -19.64 -3.41 16.10
N ALA A 182 -19.22 -4.66 16.04
CA ALA A 182 -17.95 -5.10 16.63
C ALA A 182 -16.76 -4.50 15.86
N VAL A 183 -16.79 -4.58 14.53
CA VAL A 183 -15.74 -4.03 13.67
C VAL A 183 -15.66 -2.51 13.83
N ARG A 184 -16.79 -1.79 13.81
CA ARG A 184 -16.81 -0.33 14.05
C ARG A 184 -16.18 0.05 15.39
N LYS A 185 -16.56 -0.66 16.46
CA LYS A 185 -15.98 -0.43 17.79
C LYS A 185 -14.48 -0.68 17.81
N SER A 186 -13.98 -1.72 17.14
CA SER A 186 -12.55 -1.98 17.09
C SER A 186 -11.83 -0.86 16.34
N LEU A 187 -12.34 -0.45 15.18
CA LEU A 187 -11.77 0.64 14.39
C LEU A 187 -11.76 1.99 15.15
N ASP A 188 -12.82 2.29 15.90
CA ASP A 188 -12.93 3.53 16.66
C ASP A 188 -11.96 3.59 17.87
N ASN A 189 -11.66 2.43 18.46
CA ASN A 189 -10.77 2.29 19.62
C ASN A 189 -9.34 1.89 19.26
N GLU A 190 -9.03 1.75 17.97
CA GLU A 190 -7.70 1.38 17.51
C GLU A 190 -6.68 2.49 17.81
N ASP A 191 -5.61 2.15 18.52
CA ASP A 191 -4.52 3.06 18.86
C ASP A 191 -3.20 2.67 18.18
N THR A 192 -3.11 1.45 17.63
CA THR A 192 -1.93 0.97 16.93
C THR A 192 -1.75 1.70 15.61
N ARG A 193 -0.48 1.84 15.24
CA ARG A 193 -0.02 2.46 14.01
C ARG A 193 1.08 1.58 13.48
N LEU A 194 1.26 1.53 12.17
CA LEU A 194 2.40 0.82 11.59
C LEU A 194 3.67 1.63 11.90
N PRO A 195 4.58 1.17 12.78
CA PRO A 195 5.79 1.89 13.13
C PRO A 195 6.66 2.19 11.91
N GLU A 196 7.43 3.25 12.00
CA GLU A 196 8.41 3.56 10.97
C GLU A 196 9.53 2.52 11.02
N GLY A 197 9.66 1.71 9.97
CA GLY A 197 10.86 0.88 9.80
C GLY A 197 12.02 1.79 9.42
N ASN A 198 13.09 1.83 10.22
CA ASN A 198 14.33 2.50 9.83
C ASN A 198 14.75 1.96 8.45
N ALA A 199 14.88 2.85 7.45
CA ALA A 199 15.40 2.50 6.13
C ALA A 199 16.89 2.04 6.15
N GLN A 200 17.46 1.89 7.34
CA GLN A 200 18.81 1.38 7.63
C GLN A 200 18.72 0.25 8.68
N GLY A 201 18.18 -0.89 8.27
CA GLY A 201 18.28 -2.14 9.03
C GLY A 201 19.44 -2.97 8.51
N SER A 202 20.61 -2.78 9.11
CA SER A 202 21.75 -3.69 9.00
C SER A 202 21.29 -5.12 9.33
N PHE A 203 21.54 -6.08 8.44
CA PHE A 203 21.48 -7.49 8.77
C PHE A 203 22.50 -7.77 9.87
N MET A 204 22.04 -7.96 11.11
CA MET A 204 22.85 -8.51 12.18
C MET A 204 21.97 -9.50 12.95
N GLY A 205 22.33 -10.78 12.83
CA GLY A 205 21.43 -11.89 13.08
C GLY A 205 21.19 -12.25 14.54
N MET A 206 20.13 -13.02 14.74
CA MET A 206 20.01 -13.97 15.84
C MET A 206 19.57 -15.32 15.27
N GLY A 207 20.35 -16.35 15.59
CA GLY A 207 19.88 -17.68 15.94
C GLY A 207 19.21 -18.51 14.85
N ALA A 208 19.94 -19.51 14.36
CA ALA A 208 19.42 -20.59 13.55
C ALA A 208 18.17 -21.26 14.17
N LEU A 209 17.09 -21.31 13.39
CA LEU A 209 16.23 -22.49 13.30
C LEU A 209 16.21 -22.92 11.84
N THR A 210 16.76 -24.10 11.61
CA THR A 210 16.89 -24.73 10.31
C THR A 210 15.58 -25.39 9.88
N SER A 211 15.43 -25.50 8.56
CA SER A 211 14.55 -26.37 7.78
C SER A 211 13.21 -25.82 7.26
N SER A 212 13.22 -25.69 5.92
CA SER A 212 12.12 -25.76 4.96
C SER A 212 10.93 -24.81 5.12
N SER A 213 10.99 -23.68 4.41
CA SER A 213 10.02 -23.25 3.37
C SER A 213 10.26 -21.78 3.02
N THR A 214 11.44 -21.45 2.48
CA THR A 214 11.73 -20.12 1.92
C THR A 214 11.73 -20.20 0.41
N GLU A 215 10.58 -20.54 -0.17
CA GLU A 215 10.27 -20.27 -1.56
C GLU A 215 8.93 -19.53 -1.62
N HIS A 216 8.89 -18.47 -2.44
CA HIS A 216 7.71 -17.69 -2.85
C HIS A 216 7.19 -16.58 -1.92
N TYR A 217 7.94 -15.48 -1.80
CA TYR A 217 7.37 -14.13 -1.81
C TYR A 217 8.15 -13.28 -2.82
N LYS A 218 7.90 -13.51 -4.11
CA LYS A 218 8.48 -12.75 -5.23
C LYS A 218 7.35 -12.23 -6.13
N SER A 219 6.59 -11.26 -5.62
CA SER A 219 5.66 -10.38 -6.36
C SER A 219 4.77 -9.66 -5.33
N THR A 220 4.32 -8.41 -5.42
CA THR A 220 4.83 -7.12 -5.95
C THR A 220 3.59 -6.23 -5.95
N GLY A 221 3.56 -5.23 -5.07
CA GLY A 221 2.45 -4.29 -5.05
C GLY A 221 2.49 -3.32 -6.23
N VAL A 222 1.31 -2.91 -6.68
CA VAL A 222 1.08 -1.95 -7.76
C VAL A 222 0.50 -0.66 -7.18
N LEU A 223 0.99 0.48 -7.67
CA LEU A 223 0.30 1.75 -7.51
C LEU A 223 -0.32 2.15 -8.86
N LEU A 224 -1.64 2.25 -8.92
CA LEU A 224 -2.33 2.86 -10.06
C LEU A 224 -2.50 4.35 -9.79
N LEU A 225 -2.09 5.18 -10.74
CA LEU A 225 -2.11 6.63 -10.61
C LEU A 225 -2.96 7.22 -11.76
N SER A 226 -3.98 8.01 -11.42
CA SER A 226 -4.92 8.59 -12.40
C SER A 226 -4.98 10.11 -12.31
N LYS A 227 -4.96 10.80 -13.46
CA LYS A 227 -4.85 12.28 -13.56
C LYS A 227 -6.13 13.01 -13.99
N LYS A 228 -7.20 12.31 -14.36
CA LYS A 228 -8.48 12.96 -14.76
C LYS A 228 -9.69 12.10 -14.39
N LEU A 229 -10.49 12.60 -13.46
CA LEU A 229 -11.92 12.30 -13.35
C LEU A 229 -12.73 13.52 -13.86
N LYS A 230 -12.68 13.83 -15.16
CA LYS A 230 -13.59 14.83 -15.76
C LYS A 230 -14.87 14.14 -16.25
#